data_AF-M2Z138-F1
#
_entry.id   AF-M2Z138-F1
#
_cell.length_a   1.000
_cell.length_b   1.000
_cell.length_c   1.000
_cell.angle_alpha   90.00
_cell.angle_beta   90.00
_cell.angle_gamma   90.00
#
_symmetry.space_group_name_H-M   'P 1'
#
loop_
_entity.id
_entity.type
_entity.pdbx_description
1 polymer ?
#
loop_
_entity_poly.entity_id
_entity_poly.type
_entity_poly.pdbx_seq_one_letter_code
_entity_poly.pdbx_strand_id
1 'polypeptide(L)'
;MVFPSLCDIFDSHPSIKPEWRDEFWNVVRWTPNLIWQILTKRPENFANLLPPDWGKGYPNVWLGVTAENQQTAERRIPLLLATPAAVHWVSIEPLVSAIEVDLAGIDWVVVGGESGRKARQMNPDWVRSLQSRCMATDIPFFFKQWGEFDQSGTRVGTKSSGDLLDGTTFHAFPACYTSALVAHNQPKLGAEDKDEEPNPKPPTGDGKPSKDPKRVAAAHRAWATMRA
;
A
#
# COMPACT_ATOMS: atom_id res chain seq x y z
N MET A 1 -0.76 -9.23 2.50
CA MET A 1 -0.70 -7.80 2.13
C MET A 1 -2.02 -7.43 1.47
N VAL A 2 -2.57 -6.27 1.80
CA VAL A 2 -3.82 -5.74 1.24
C VAL A 2 -3.50 -4.46 0.49
N PHE A 3 -3.81 -4.43 -0.81
CA PHE A 3 -3.70 -3.24 -1.65
C PHE A 3 -5.09 -2.84 -2.14
N PRO A 4 -5.71 -1.77 -1.58
CA PRO A 4 -7.04 -1.36 -1.97
C PRO A 4 -6.97 -0.51 -3.25
N SER A 5 -6.74 -1.16 -4.39
CA SER A 5 -6.38 -0.56 -5.70
C SER A 5 -7.29 0.57 -6.25
N LEU A 6 -8.48 0.77 -5.68
CA LEU A 6 -9.43 1.82 -6.08
C LEU A 6 -9.84 2.73 -4.90
N CYS A 7 -9.18 2.60 -3.75
CA CYS A 7 -9.47 3.37 -2.56
C CYS A 7 -8.32 4.34 -2.31
N ASP A 8 -8.56 5.63 -2.59
CA ASP A 8 -7.71 6.69 -2.08
C ASP A 8 -8.35 7.21 -0.78
N ILE A 9 -7.90 6.69 0.36
CA ILE A 9 -8.43 7.08 1.68
C ILE A 9 -8.21 8.58 1.97
N PHE A 10 -7.31 9.22 1.23
CA PHE A 10 -7.00 10.64 1.32
C PHE A 10 -7.75 11.50 0.29
N ASP A 11 -8.73 10.94 -0.42
CA ASP A 11 -9.64 11.74 -1.24
C ASP A 11 -10.56 12.59 -0.35
N SER A 12 -10.59 13.89 -0.62
CA SER A 12 -11.37 14.90 0.11
C SER A 12 -12.66 15.28 -0.62
N HIS A 13 -13.09 14.51 -1.61
CA HIS A 13 -14.33 14.77 -2.33
C HIS A 13 -15.52 14.92 -1.36
N PRO A 14 -16.39 15.95 -1.50
CA PRO A 14 -17.46 16.23 -0.54
C PRO A 14 -18.48 15.10 -0.32
N SER A 15 -18.57 14.15 -1.25
CA SER A 15 -19.45 12.98 -1.10
C SER A 15 -18.93 11.92 -0.14
N ILE A 16 -17.65 12.00 0.26
CA ILE A 16 -17.01 11.03 1.15
C ILE A 16 -17.37 11.41 2.59
N LYS A 17 -18.09 10.52 3.27
CA LYS A 17 -18.50 10.74 4.66
C LYS A 17 -17.31 10.46 5.60
N PRO A 18 -17.09 11.27 6.64
CA PRO A 18 -16.04 11.05 7.63
C PRO A 18 -16.09 9.64 8.25
N GLU A 19 -17.28 9.17 8.61
CA GLU A 19 -17.50 7.83 9.17
C GLU A 19 -16.89 6.68 8.34
N TRP A 20 -16.88 6.76 7.00
CA TRP A 20 -16.29 5.70 6.16
C TRP A 20 -14.78 5.60 6.33
N ARG A 21 -14.12 6.74 6.59
CA ARG A 21 -12.69 6.78 6.87
C ARG A 21 -12.39 6.22 8.25
N ASP A 22 -13.23 6.53 9.22
CA ASP A 22 -13.11 5.98 10.58
C ASP A 22 -13.33 4.45 10.58
N GLU A 23 -14.34 3.96 9.84
CA GLU A 23 -14.57 2.54 9.61
C GLU A 23 -13.36 1.85 8.97
N PHE A 24 -12.76 2.45 7.94
CA PHE A 24 -11.55 1.92 7.31
C PHE A 24 -10.39 1.82 8.31
N TRP A 25 -10.10 2.90 9.03
CA TRP A 25 -9.01 2.88 10.01
C TRP A 25 -9.28 1.86 11.12
N ASN A 26 -10.55 1.68 11.51
CA ASN A 26 -10.91 0.63 12.45
C ASN A 26 -10.49 -0.73 11.90
N VAL A 27 -10.89 -1.08 10.67
CA VAL A 27 -10.48 -2.34 10.04
C VAL A 27 -8.95 -2.51 10.03
N VAL A 28 -8.19 -1.45 9.73
CA VAL A 28 -6.72 -1.47 9.80
C VAL A 28 -6.21 -1.84 11.19
N ARG A 29 -6.77 -1.25 12.25
CA ARG A 29 -6.40 -1.57 13.65
C ARG A 29 -6.79 -2.99 14.05
N TRP A 30 -7.95 -3.48 13.60
CA TRP A 30 -8.45 -4.83 13.89
C TRP A 30 -7.69 -5.93 13.15
N THR A 31 -6.83 -5.57 12.20
CA THR A 31 -6.09 -6.53 11.37
C THR A 31 -4.57 -6.32 11.46
N PRO A 32 -3.97 -6.43 12.67
CA PRO A 32 -2.55 -6.16 12.87
C PRO A 32 -1.63 -7.13 12.11
N ASN A 33 -2.14 -8.32 11.78
CA ASN A 33 -1.40 -9.34 10.99
C ASN A 33 -1.47 -9.09 9.47
N LEU A 34 -2.19 -8.05 9.02
CA LEU A 34 -2.24 -7.65 7.61
C LEU A 34 -1.42 -6.39 7.39
N ILE A 35 -0.53 -6.42 6.41
CA ILE A 35 0.11 -5.21 5.89
C ILE A 35 -0.86 -4.51 4.94
N TRP A 36 -1.23 -3.28 5.28
CA TRP A 36 -2.04 -2.37 4.48
C TRP A 36 -1.14 -1.47 3.64
N GLN A 37 -1.07 -1.74 2.34
CA GLN A 37 -0.34 -0.92 1.39
C GLN A 37 -1.25 0.21 0.91
N ILE A 38 -1.09 1.40 1.47
CA ILE A 38 -1.91 2.59 1.15
C ILE A 38 -1.15 3.44 0.13
N LEU A 39 -1.83 3.81 -0.96
CA LEU A 39 -1.31 4.65 -2.03
C LEU A 39 -2.23 5.84 -2.28
N THR A 40 -1.67 7.04 -2.44
CA THR A 40 -2.45 8.23 -2.80
C THR A 40 -1.75 9.12 -3.83
N LYS A 41 -2.55 9.94 -4.52
CA LYS A 41 -2.08 11.07 -5.34
C LYS A 41 -2.18 12.41 -4.61
N ARG A 42 -2.71 12.42 -3.39
CA ARG A 42 -3.11 13.59 -2.60
C ARG A 42 -2.44 13.64 -1.21
N PRO A 43 -1.11 13.53 -1.11
CA PRO A 43 -0.42 13.53 0.18
C PRO A 43 -0.58 14.85 0.96
N GLU A 44 -0.98 15.95 0.30
CA GLU A 44 -1.36 17.20 0.96
C GLU A 44 -2.46 17.02 2.02
N ASN A 45 -3.24 15.95 1.93
CA ASN A 45 -4.31 15.64 2.85
C ASN A 45 -3.88 14.78 4.05
N PHE A 46 -2.63 14.30 4.11
CA PHE A 46 -2.15 13.44 5.20
C PHE A 46 -2.38 14.08 6.58
N ALA A 47 -1.93 15.32 6.77
CA ALA A 47 -2.04 16.01 8.05
C ALA A 47 -3.48 16.15 8.57
N ASN A 48 -4.47 16.20 7.67
CA ASN A 48 -5.87 16.44 8.01
C ASN A 48 -6.71 15.16 8.09
N LEU A 49 -6.31 14.10 7.39
CA LEU A 49 -7.14 12.90 7.21
C LEU A 49 -6.52 11.63 7.83
N LEU A 50 -5.29 11.72 8.34
CA LEU A 50 -4.77 10.68 9.22
C LEU A 50 -5.54 10.64 10.54
N PRO A 51 -5.66 9.45 11.15
CA PRO A 51 -6.40 9.32 12.39
C PRO A 51 -5.65 10.02 13.54
N PRO A 52 -6.35 10.58 14.55
CA PRO A 52 -5.71 11.32 15.64
C PRO A 52 -4.67 10.51 16.43
N ASP A 53 -4.83 9.17 16.45
CA ASP A 53 -3.92 8.22 17.10
C ASP A 53 -2.75 7.75 16.20
N TRP A 54 -2.51 8.41 15.05
CA TRP A 54 -1.48 8.01 14.09
C TRP A 54 -0.07 7.93 14.69
N GLY A 55 0.31 8.88 15.54
CA GLY A 55 1.62 8.90 16.22
C GLY A 55 2.80 8.82 15.24
N LYS A 56 3.58 7.73 15.32
CA LYS A 56 4.71 7.46 14.42
C LYS A 56 4.33 6.70 13.14
N GLY A 57 3.04 6.45 12.94
CA GLY A 57 2.50 5.55 11.93
C GLY A 57 2.19 4.16 12.49
N TYR A 58 1.14 3.54 11.97
CA TYR A 58 0.77 2.18 12.36
C TYR A 58 1.78 1.16 11.81
N PRO A 59 2.27 0.20 12.63
CA PRO A 59 3.26 -0.79 12.21
C PRO A 59 2.83 -1.65 11.01
N ASN A 60 1.52 -1.84 10.85
CA ASN A 60 0.94 -2.64 9.79
C ASN A 60 0.45 -1.81 8.59
N VAL A 61 0.86 -0.54 8.47
CA VAL A 61 0.53 0.34 7.34
C VAL A 61 1.80 0.78 6.62
N TRP A 62 1.82 0.57 5.30
CA TRP A 62 2.82 1.13 4.40
C TRP A 62 2.21 2.31 3.68
N LEU A 63 2.72 3.51 3.95
CA LEU A 63 2.18 4.76 3.41
C LEU A 63 2.96 5.13 2.16
N GLY A 64 2.26 5.42 1.07
CA GLY A 64 2.92 5.73 -0.19
C GLY A 64 2.19 6.72 -1.08
N VAL A 65 2.95 7.26 -2.02
CA VAL A 65 2.47 8.22 -3.01
C VAL A 65 2.74 7.74 -4.43
N THR A 66 1.87 8.13 -5.36
CA THR A 66 2.14 7.97 -6.78
C THR A 66 2.98 9.14 -7.30
N ALA A 67 4.00 8.88 -8.12
CA ALA A 67 4.79 9.89 -8.81
C ALA A 67 4.98 9.51 -10.28
N GLU A 68 4.14 10.01 -11.17
CA GLU A 68 4.16 9.64 -12.59
C GLU A 68 5.32 10.30 -13.38
N ASN A 69 5.78 11.46 -12.92
CA ASN A 69 6.83 12.27 -13.54
C ASN A 69 7.61 13.10 -12.50
N GLN A 70 8.68 13.78 -12.93
CA GLN A 70 9.54 14.59 -12.07
C GLN A 70 8.75 15.61 -11.22
N GLN A 71 7.84 16.37 -11.85
CA GLN A 71 7.06 17.39 -11.16
C GLN A 71 6.20 16.79 -10.04
N THR A 72 5.58 15.63 -10.29
CA THR A 72 4.79 14.94 -9.25
C THR A 72 5.67 14.32 -8.16
N ALA A 73 6.86 13.83 -8.50
CA ALA A 73 7.83 13.31 -7.54
C ALA A 73 8.27 14.41 -6.56
N GLU A 74 8.75 15.53 -7.09
CA GLU A 74 9.18 16.72 -6.32
C GLU A 74 8.06 17.29 -5.46
N ARG A 75 6.81 17.24 -5.92
CA ARG A 75 5.67 17.73 -5.14
C ARG A 75 5.24 16.77 -4.03
N ARG A 76 5.23 15.46 -4.29
CA ARG A 76 4.55 14.49 -3.42
C ARG A 76 5.47 13.76 -2.45
N ILE A 77 6.70 13.46 -2.85
CA ILE A 77 7.65 12.69 -2.03
C ILE A 77 8.04 13.49 -0.77
N PRO A 78 8.31 14.80 -0.82
CA PRO A 78 8.58 15.56 0.40
C PRO A 78 7.43 15.52 1.41
N LEU A 79 6.17 15.55 0.94
CA LEU A 79 5.00 15.45 1.81
C LEU A 79 4.87 14.06 2.45
N LEU A 80 5.22 13.01 1.70
CA LEU A 80 5.32 11.65 2.24
C LEU A 80 6.36 11.57 3.35
N LEU A 81 7.59 12.02 3.09
CA LEU A 81 8.69 11.94 4.04
C LEU A 81 8.50 12.83 5.27
N ALA A 82 7.74 13.92 5.15
CA ALA A 82 7.33 14.75 6.27
C ALA A 82 6.30 14.08 7.20
N THR A 83 5.65 13.01 6.74
CA THR A 83 4.59 12.31 7.49
C THR A 83 5.16 11.03 8.11
N PRO A 84 5.08 10.82 9.43
CA PRO A 84 5.58 9.59 10.06
C PRO A 84 4.90 8.34 9.48
N ALA A 85 5.67 7.30 9.17
CA ALA A 85 5.14 6.01 8.73
C ALA A 85 6.09 4.88 9.14
N ALA A 86 5.58 3.66 9.23
CA ALA A 86 6.41 2.48 9.43
C ALA A 86 7.21 2.10 8.16
N VAL A 87 6.64 2.41 6.99
CA VAL A 87 7.26 2.24 5.66
C VAL A 87 6.79 3.39 4.77
N HIS A 88 7.74 4.10 4.16
CA HIS A 88 7.53 5.06 3.09
C HIS A 88 7.79 4.40 1.73
N TRP A 89 6.80 4.39 0.84
CA TRP A 89 6.99 3.80 -0.48
C TRP A 89 6.47 4.68 -1.61
N VAL A 90 7.08 4.56 -2.79
CA VAL A 90 6.73 5.36 -3.95
C VAL A 90 6.31 4.45 -5.10
N SER A 91 5.10 4.67 -5.62
CA SER A 91 4.64 4.08 -6.86
C SER A 91 4.91 5.03 -8.01
N ILE A 92 5.92 4.72 -8.82
CA ILE A 92 6.25 5.43 -10.03
C ILE A 92 5.46 4.79 -11.18
N GLU A 93 4.13 4.92 -11.10
CA GLU A 93 3.19 4.28 -12.02
C GLU A 93 1.98 5.17 -12.39
N PRO A 94 1.70 5.34 -13.70
CA PRO A 94 2.59 5.00 -14.80
C PRO A 94 3.84 5.89 -14.80
N LEU A 95 5.01 5.33 -15.08
CA LEU A 95 6.22 6.11 -15.35
C LEU A 95 6.13 6.70 -16.76
N VAL A 96 5.92 8.02 -16.86
CA VAL A 96 5.61 8.68 -18.14
C VAL A 96 6.71 9.62 -18.63
N SER A 97 7.72 9.87 -17.82
CA SER A 97 8.95 10.61 -18.16
C SER A 97 10.08 10.17 -17.23
N ALA A 98 11.33 10.48 -17.57
CA ALA A 98 12.44 10.30 -16.63
C ALA A 98 12.18 10.98 -15.28
N ILE A 99 12.65 10.35 -14.19
CA ILE A 99 12.59 10.88 -12.83
C ILE A 99 13.95 10.75 -12.16
N GLU A 100 14.46 11.88 -11.70
CA GLU A 100 15.66 12.04 -10.92
C GLU A 100 15.25 12.49 -9.52
N VAL A 101 15.18 11.55 -8.60
CA VAL A 101 14.74 11.76 -7.22
C VAL A 101 15.73 11.17 -6.23
N ASP A 102 15.98 11.91 -5.16
CA ASP A 102 16.70 11.42 -3.99
C ASP A 102 15.82 10.41 -3.25
N LEU A 103 16.38 9.22 -3.02
CA LEU A 103 15.68 8.12 -2.38
C LEU A 103 15.88 8.07 -0.86
N ALA A 104 16.61 9.03 -0.28
CA ALA A 104 16.80 9.11 1.17
C ALA A 104 15.46 9.09 1.92
N GLY A 105 15.30 8.12 2.82
CA GLY A 105 14.08 7.93 3.61
C GLY A 105 12.94 7.19 2.89
N ILE A 106 13.15 6.74 1.65
CA ILE A 106 12.21 5.83 0.96
C ILE A 106 12.63 4.39 1.24
N ASP A 107 11.67 3.56 1.63
CA ASP A 107 11.88 2.15 1.96
C ASP A 107 11.57 1.20 0.79
N TRP A 108 10.84 1.68 -0.23
CA TRP A 108 10.46 0.86 -1.39
C TRP A 108 10.05 1.68 -2.61
N VAL A 109 10.53 1.26 -3.78
CA VAL A 109 10.15 1.85 -5.07
C VAL A 109 9.49 0.81 -5.95
N VAL A 110 8.33 1.16 -6.50
CA VAL A 110 7.57 0.35 -7.47
C VAL A 110 7.52 1.10 -8.80
N VAL A 111 7.85 0.44 -9.90
CA VAL A 111 7.83 1.04 -11.26
C VAL A 111 7.00 0.19 -12.21
N GLY A 112 6.24 0.86 -13.08
CA GLY A 112 5.39 0.19 -14.05
C GLY A 112 4.83 1.12 -15.12
N GLY A 113 4.51 0.54 -16.27
CA GLY A 113 4.01 1.25 -17.44
C GLY A 113 2.49 1.47 -17.43
N GLU A 114 2.03 2.29 -18.38
CA GLU A 114 0.63 2.67 -18.52
C GLU A 114 -0.20 1.58 -19.20
N SER A 115 -1.39 1.30 -18.65
CA SER A 115 -2.36 0.37 -19.24
C SER A 115 -3.46 1.11 -20.01
N GLY A 116 -4.13 0.43 -20.95
CA GLY A 116 -5.33 0.94 -21.64
C GLY A 116 -5.11 1.55 -23.02
N ARG A 117 -6.21 1.93 -23.69
CA ARG A 117 -6.21 2.28 -25.13
C ARG A 117 -5.29 3.43 -25.53
N LYS A 118 -5.03 4.36 -24.60
CA LYS A 118 -4.19 5.55 -24.81
C LYS A 118 -2.85 5.46 -24.07
N ALA A 119 -2.44 4.27 -23.64
CA ALA A 119 -1.18 4.07 -22.95
C ALA A 119 -0.02 4.64 -23.75
N ARG A 120 0.89 5.30 -23.04
CA ARG A 120 2.21 5.71 -23.55
C ARG A 120 3.19 4.56 -23.36
N GLN A 121 4.11 4.44 -24.33
CA GLN A 121 5.26 3.56 -24.17
C GLN A 121 6.19 4.16 -23.10
N MET A 122 6.58 3.33 -22.13
CA MET A 122 7.61 3.67 -21.15
C MET A 122 8.98 3.42 -21.76
N ASN A 123 9.91 4.38 -21.62
CA ASN A 123 11.28 4.17 -22.09
C ASN A 123 12.04 3.24 -21.11
N PRO A 124 12.63 2.13 -21.57
CA PRO A 124 13.43 1.23 -20.74
C PRO A 124 14.56 1.91 -19.96
N ASP A 125 15.18 2.96 -20.52
CA ASP A 125 16.28 3.68 -19.87
C ASP A 125 15.83 4.41 -18.60
N TRP A 126 14.57 4.86 -18.55
CA TRP A 126 14.02 5.47 -17.33
C TRP A 126 13.90 4.45 -16.20
N VAL A 127 13.48 3.22 -16.53
CA VAL A 127 13.38 2.12 -15.57
C VAL A 127 14.78 1.71 -15.09
N ARG A 128 15.75 1.58 -16.00
CA ARG A 128 17.15 1.24 -15.68
C ARG A 128 17.79 2.28 -14.76
N SER A 129 17.56 3.57 -15.01
CA SER A 129 18.06 4.65 -14.15
C SER A 129 17.54 4.51 -12.71
N LEU A 130 16.22 4.32 -12.55
CA LEU A 130 15.59 4.13 -11.24
C LEU A 130 16.09 2.87 -10.54
N GLN A 131 16.17 1.76 -11.28
CA GLN A 131 16.66 0.47 -10.78
C GLN A 131 18.11 0.59 -10.29
N SER A 132 18.99 1.22 -11.07
CA SER A 132 20.40 1.42 -10.72
C SER A 132 20.55 2.29 -9.47
N ARG A 133 19.72 3.33 -9.33
CA ARG A 133 19.72 4.17 -8.12
C ARG A 133 19.27 3.39 -6.89
N CYS A 134 18.17 2.63 -7.01
CA CYS A 134 17.68 1.81 -5.92
C CYS A 134 18.76 0.81 -5.45
N MET A 135 19.45 0.15 -6.39
CA MET A 135 20.59 -0.71 -6.06
C MET A 135 21.73 0.03 -5.37
N ALA A 136 22.10 1.21 -5.87
CA ALA A 136 23.19 2.01 -5.30
C ALA A 136 22.90 2.51 -3.88
N THR A 137 21.63 2.62 -3.51
CA THR A 137 21.18 3.08 -2.18
C THR A 137 20.61 1.95 -1.31
N ASP A 138 20.72 0.69 -1.74
CA ASP A 138 20.16 -0.49 -1.06
C ASP A 138 18.65 -0.39 -0.76
N ILE A 139 17.90 0.22 -1.68
CA ILE A 139 16.45 0.35 -1.58
C ILE A 139 15.79 -0.76 -2.42
N PRO A 140 14.86 -1.54 -1.84
CA PRO A 140 14.09 -2.52 -2.58
C PRO A 140 13.42 -1.92 -3.82
N PHE A 141 13.62 -2.58 -4.95
CA PHE A 141 13.04 -2.20 -6.24
C PHE A 141 12.07 -3.29 -6.72
N PHE A 142 10.85 -2.86 -7.08
CA PHE A 142 9.83 -3.72 -7.67
C PHE A 142 9.46 -3.18 -9.05
N PHE A 143 9.84 -3.91 -10.10
CA PHE A 143 9.34 -3.66 -11.45
C PHE A 143 8.07 -4.48 -11.67
N LYS A 144 6.94 -3.79 -11.81
CA LYS A 144 5.63 -4.44 -11.86
C LYS A 144 5.30 -4.98 -13.24
N GLN A 145 5.42 -4.15 -14.27
CA GLN A 145 5.09 -4.50 -15.66
C GLN A 145 5.36 -3.34 -16.64
N TRP A 146 5.40 -3.64 -17.93
CA TRP A 146 5.62 -2.64 -18.99
C TRP A 146 4.39 -1.84 -19.46
N GLY A 147 3.18 -2.19 -19.03
CA GLY A 147 1.94 -1.57 -19.50
C GLY A 147 1.42 -2.24 -20.77
N GLU A 148 0.89 -1.45 -21.71
CA GLU A 148 0.40 -1.99 -22.99
C GLU A 148 1.49 -2.37 -23.99
N PHE A 149 2.73 -1.94 -23.76
CA PHE A 149 3.87 -2.17 -24.63
C PHE A 149 4.82 -3.14 -23.97
N ASP A 150 5.58 -3.93 -24.73
CA ASP A 150 6.73 -4.65 -24.20
C ASP A 150 7.97 -3.74 -24.12
N GLN A 151 9.09 -4.28 -23.64
CA GLN A 151 10.36 -3.55 -23.53
C GLN A 151 10.86 -3.00 -24.88
N SER A 152 10.55 -3.66 -26.00
CA SER A 152 10.95 -3.21 -27.34
C SER A 152 10.12 -2.04 -27.86
N GLY A 153 9.00 -1.74 -27.20
CA GLY A 153 8.03 -0.74 -27.65
C GLY A 153 6.93 -1.29 -28.53
N THR A 154 6.79 -2.62 -28.63
CA THR A 154 5.69 -3.23 -29.38
C THR A 154 4.44 -3.28 -28.50
N ARG A 155 3.31 -2.79 -29.02
CA ARG A 155 2.03 -2.87 -28.31
C ARG A 155 1.50 -4.31 -28.33
N VAL A 156 1.70 -5.02 -27.22
CA VAL A 156 1.29 -6.43 -27.05
C VAL A 156 0.10 -6.58 -26.08
N GLY A 157 -0.25 -5.51 -25.35
CA GLY A 157 -1.30 -5.48 -24.34
C GLY A 157 -0.81 -5.90 -22.96
N THR A 158 -1.46 -5.36 -21.92
CA THR A 158 -1.05 -5.51 -20.49
C THR A 158 -0.84 -6.96 -20.04
N LYS A 159 -1.56 -7.94 -20.62
CA LYS A 159 -1.42 -9.35 -20.23
C LYS A 159 -0.17 -10.02 -20.79
N SER A 160 0.40 -9.47 -21.87
CA SER A 160 1.48 -10.09 -22.65
C SER A 160 2.79 -9.33 -22.54
N SER A 161 2.78 -8.10 -22.05
CA SER A 161 3.95 -7.24 -21.94
C SER A 161 4.93 -7.68 -20.85
N GLY A 162 4.44 -8.35 -19.81
CA GLY A 162 5.26 -8.96 -18.76
C GLY A 162 5.96 -7.95 -17.84
N ASP A 163 6.85 -8.48 -17.02
CA ASP A 163 7.54 -7.84 -15.88
C ASP A 163 9.07 -8.06 -15.92
N LEU A 164 9.60 -8.43 -17.09
CA LEU A 164 11.04 -8.62 -17.29
C LEU A 164 11.69 -7.32 -17.71
N LEU A 165 12.65 -6.83 -16.94
CA LEU A 165 13.57 -5.76 -17.34
C LEU A 165 14.90 -6.41 -17.76
N ASP A 166 15.26 -6.31 -19.04
CA ASP A 166 16.47 -6.93 -19.59
C ASP A 166 16.53 -8.44 -19.31
N GLY A 167 15.38 -9.12 -19.38
CA GLY A 167 15.25 -10.56 -19.11
C GLY A 167 15.28 -10.94 -17.62
N THR A 168 15.30 -9.96 -16.71
CA THR A 168 15.37 -10.19 -15.25
C THR A 168 14.10 -9.69 -14.56
N THR A 169 13.60 -10.47 -13.59
CA THR A 169 12.52 -10.02 -12.69
C THR A 169 13.09 -9.25 -11.52
N PHE A 170 12.41 -8.17 -11.13
CA PHE A 170 12.77 -7.37 -9.96
C PHE A 170 11.57 -7.25 -9.05
N HIS A 171 11.44 -8.13 -8.05
CA HIS A 171 10.29 -8.17 -7.15
C HIS A 171 10.72 -8.08 -5.67
N ALA A 172 11.62 -7.14 -5.36
CA ALA A 172 12.07 -6.94 -3.99
C ALA A 172 11.00 -6.20 -3.17
N PHE A 173 10.95 -6.50 -1.87
CA PHE A 173 10.06 -5.90 -0.88
C PHE A 173 10.88 -5.36 0.31
N PRO A 174 10.33 -4.43 1.12
CA PRO A 174 10.92 -4.01 2.40
C PRO A 174 11.36 -5.18 3.28
N ALA A 175 12.53 -5.08 3.93
CA ALA A 175 13.06 -6.14 4.79
C ALA A 175 12.12 -6.54 5.95
N CYS A 176 11.33 -5.59 6.44
CA CYS A 176 10.30 -5.85 7.46
C CYS A 176 9.21 -6.82 6.98
N TYR A 177 8.96 -6.88 5.67
CA TYR A 177 8.03 -7.84 5.06
C TYR A 177 8.60 -9.25 5.06
N THR A 178 9.86 -9.40 4.65
CA THR A 178 10.55 -10.69 4.58
C THR A 178 10.68 -11.33 5.96
N SER A 179 10.96 -10.51 6.98
CA SER A 179 11.06 -10.97 8.38
C SER A 179 9.71 -11.49 8.92
N ALA A 180 8.59 -10.83 8.59
CA ALA A 180 7.25 -11.27 8.99
C ALA A 180 6.79 -12.56 8.28
N LEU A 181 7.12 -12.71 6.99
CA LEU A 181 6.85 -13.95 6.24
C LEU A 181 7.63 -15.15 6.80
N VAL A 182 8.90 -14.95 7.14
CA VAL A 182 9.74 -16.00 7.74
C VAL A 182 9.23 -16.37 9.13
N ALA A 183 8.83 -15.41 9.95
CA ALA A 183 8.28 -15.68 11.29
C ALA A 183 6.96 -16.49 11.24
N HIS A 184 6.11 -16.26 10.24
CA HIS A 184 4.88 -17.05 10.05
C HIS A 184 5.10 -18.44 9.43
N ASN A 185 6.21 -18.65 8.71
CA ASN A 185 6.52 -19.91 8.02
C ASN A 185 7.55 -20.78 8.78
N GLN A 186 7.98 -20.40 9.98
CA GLN A 186 8.76 -21.28 10.85
C GLN A 186 7.83 -22.37 11.42
N PRO A 187 8.14 -23.66 11.28
CA PRO A 187 7.41 -24.70 12.00
C PRO A 187 7.54 -24.41 13.49
N LYS A 188 6.41 -24.34 14.21
CA LYS A 188 6.40 -24.22 15.68
C LYS A 188 7.11 -25.45 16.26
N LEU A 189 8.40 -25.34 16.53
CA LEU A 189 9.17 -26.34 17.25
C LEU A 189 8.90 -26.17 18.74
N GLY A 190 8.12 -27.09 19.30
CA GLY A 190 7.98 -27.27 20.75
C GLY A 190 7.12 -26.21 21.44
N ALA A 191 5.81 -26.36 21.39
CA ALA A 191 4.93 -25.86 22.44
C ALA A 191 3.94 -26.97 22.78
N GLU A 192 4.12 -27.56 23.96
CA GLU A 192 3.13 -28.44 24.57
C GLU A 192 1.80 -27.69 24.66
N ASP A 193 0.71 -28.37 24.29
CA ASP A 193 -0.67 -27.88 24.37
C ASP A 193 -0.94 -27.30 25.76
N LYS A 194 -0.97 -25.97 25.86
CA LYS A 194 -1.65 -25.26 26.93
C LYS A 194 -2.71 -24.40 26.27
N ASP A 195 -3.96 -24.78 26.55
CA ASP A 195 -5.22 -24.14 26.19
C ASP A 195 -5.07 -22.66 25.80
N GLU A 196 -4.84 -22.42 24.51
CA GLU A 196 -4.86 -21.09 23.92
C GLU A 196 -6.35 -20.73 23.75
N GLU A 197 -6.85 -19.78 24.55
CA GLU A 197 -8.20 -19.27 24.41
C GLU A 197 -8.45 -18.84 22.95
N PRO A 198 -9.50 -19.33 22.30
CA PRO A 198 -9.72 -19.01 20.89
C PRO A 198 -9.95 -17.52 20.73
N ASN A 199 -9.14 -16.92 19.84
CA ASN A 199 -9.29 -15.55 19.38
C ASN A 199 -10.78 -15.28 19.06
N PRO A 200 -11.41 -14.20 19.58
CA PRO A 200 -12.84 -14.00 19.42
C PRO A 200 -13.23 -14.02 17.95
N LYS A 201 -14.08 -14.98 17.58
CA LYS A 201 -14.63 -15.07 16.22
C LYS A 201 -15.40 -13.79 15.91
N PRO A 202 -15.33 -13.29 14.67
CA PRO A 202 -16.19 -12.20 14.24
C PRO A 202 -17.66 -12.61 14.46
N PRO A 203 -18.56 -11.67 14.81
CA PRO A 203 -19.96 -12.00 14.98
C PRO A 203 -20.51 -12.57 13.67
N THR A 204 -20.89 -13.84 13.68
CA THR A 204 -21.67 -14.46 12.60
C THR A 204 -23.09 -13.92 12.69
N GLY A 205 -23.28 -12.72 12.14
CA GLY A 205 -24.60 -12.20 11.85
C GLY A 205 -25.11 -12.84 10.57
N ASP A 206 -25.75 -14.00 10.67
CA ASP A 206 -26.63 -14.49 9.60
C ASP A 206 -27.83 -13.53 9.48
N GLY A 207 -27.62 -12.43 8.77
CA GLY A 207 -28.63 -11.40 8.60
C GLY A 207 -28.01 -10.13 8.04
N LYS A 208 -28.54 -9.66 6.91
CA LYS A 208 -28.15 -8.39 6.28
C LYS A 208 -28.03 -7.28 7.33
N PRO A 209 -27.01 -6.40 7.26
CA PRO A 209 -26.80 -5.35 8.25
C PRO A 209 -28.05 -4.47 8.38
N SER A 210 -28.52 -4.28 9.61
CA SER A 210 -29.66 -3.43 9.92
C SER A 210 -29.29 -1.97 9.67
N LYS A 211 -30.08 -1.26 8.86
CA LYS A 211 -29.93 0.17 8.60
C LYS A 211 -30.49 1.07 9.72
N ASP A 212 -30.92 0.49 10.83
CA ASP A 212 -31.49 1.24 11.96
C ASP A 212 -30.37 1.71 12.92
N PRO A 213 -30.13 3.03 13.05
CA PRO A 213 -29.06 3.59 13.89
C PRO A 213 -29.16 3.17 15.36
N LYS A 214 -30.37 2.90 15.87
CA LYS A 214 -30.56 2.50 17.27
C LYS A 214 -30.11 1.07 17.53
N ARG A 215 -30.24 0.18 16.54
CA ARG A 215 -29.78 -1.22 16.62
C ARG A 215 -28.27 -1.34 16.49
N VAL A 216 -27.65 -0.53 15.63
CA VAL A 216 -26.18 -0.45 15.50
C VAL A 216 -25.56 0.04 16.82
N ALA A 217 -26.10 1.11 17.40
CA ALA A 217 -25.62 1.64 18.68
C ALA A 217 -25.85 0.68 19.88
N ALA A 218 -26.86 -0.20 19.80
CA ALA A 218 -27.09 -1.23 20.82
C ALA A 218 -26.08 -2.39 20.71
N ALA A 219 -25.73 -2.81 19.50
CA ALA A 219 -24.71 -3.84 19.26
C ALA A 219 -23.32 -3.37 19.74
N HIS A 220 -22.95 -2.11 19.47
CA HIS A 220 -21.70 -1.53 19.97
C HIS A 220 -21.64 -1.44 21.50
N ARG A 221 -22.76 -1.10 22.16
CA ARG A 221 -22.83 -1.04 23.63
C ARG A 221 -22.80 -2.41 24.30
N ALA A 222 -23.53 -3.38 23.76
CA ALA A 222 -23.53 -4.74 24.29
C ALA A 222 -22.13 -5.39 24.25
N TRP A 223 -21.30 -5.01 23.26
CA TRP A 223 -19.94 -5.51 23.12
C TRP A 223 -18.94 -4.81 24.05
N ALA A 224 -19.12 -3.52 24.32
CA ALA A 224 -18.28 -2.77 25.27
C ALA A 224 -18.40 -3.29 26.71
N THR A 225 -19.58 -3.80 27.11
CA THR A 225 -19.82 -4.35 28.46
C THR A 225 -19.26 -5.77 28.65
N MET A 226 -18.98 -6.50 27.57
CA MET A 226 -18.41 -7.86 27.63
C MET A 226 -16.87 -7.88 27.82
N ARG A 227 -16.24 -6.71 27.92
CA ARG A 227 -14.79 -6.54 28.16
C ARG A 227 -14.46 -5.65 29.37
N ALA A 228 -15.40 -5.49 30.31
CA ALA A 228 -15.12 -4.97 31.64
C ALA A 228 -14.72 -6.10 32.58
#